data_AF-A0A535Q7H4-F1
#
_entry.id   AF-A0A535Q7H4-F1
#
_cell.length_a   1.000
_cell.length_b   1.000
_cell.length_c   1.000
_cell.angle_alpha   90.00
_cell.angle_beta   90.00
_cell.angle_gamma   90.00
#
_symmetry.space_group_name_H-M   'P 1'
#
loop_
_entity.id
_entity.type
_entity.pdbx_description
1 polymer ?
#
loop_
_entity_poly.entity_id
_entity_poly.type
_entity_poly.pdbx_seq_one_letter_code
_entity_poly.pdbx_strand_id
1 'polypeptide(L)'
;MKLLIVALVGVGFAVLAVVTGVRPGLFAHAMIGFLLVPPLLLKLGSVGYRFVRYYGGAMAYRQAGPPAPVLRWLAPALVVLTVVLFATGIELWLFGFRYGEQWATWHKAAFVLWFLAITVHVAAYLRRSAALTLADWRVHLPGALARQALIVVGLVLGVALLIAMLPFRSPFSFALGAG
;
A
#
# COMPACT_ATOMS: atom_id res chain seq x y z
N MET A 1 2.26 -1.82 23.84
CA MET A 1 3.71 -1.85 23.63
C MET A 1 4.19 -3.15 22.97
N LYS A 2 3.78 -4.33 23.45
CA LYS A 2 4.18 -5.63 22.87
C LYS A 2 3.81 -5.83 21.38
N LEU A 3 2.61 -5.42 20.95
CA LEU A 3 2.18 -5.46 19.55
C LEU A 3 2.98 -4.54 18.61
N LEU A 4 3.43 -3.39 19.11
CA LEU A 4 4.24 -2.44 18.33
C LEU A 4 5.65 -2.99 18.09
N ILE A 5 6.21 -3.66 19.09
CA ILE A 5 7.54 -4.30 18.97
C ILE A 5 7.47 -5.49 18.01
N VAL A 6 6.44 -6.33 18.10
CA VAL A 6 6.23 -7.45 17.15
C VAL A 6 6.00 -6.94 15.73
N ALA A 7 5.22 -5.87 15.55
CA ALA A 7 5.02 -5.24 14.25
C ALA A 7 6.33 -4.63 13.71
N LEU A 8 7.12 -3.94 14.55
CA LEU A 8 8.41 -3.39 14.14
C LEU A 8 9.43 -4.48 13.77
N VAL A 9 9.48 -5.58 14.52
CA VAL A 9 10.39 -6.71 14.27
C VAL A 9 9.96 -7.45 13.00
N GLY A 10 8.66 -7.68 12.81
CA GLY A 10 8.12 -8.28 11.57
C GLY A 10 8.37 -7.40 10.34
N VAL A 11 8.22 -6.08 10.48
CA VAL A 11 8.57 -5.11 9.44
C VAL A 11 10.08 -5.11 9.17
N GLY A 12 10.92 -5.14 10.20
CA GLY A 12 12.38 -5.21 10.08
C GLY A 12 12.84 -6.48 9.36
N PHE A 13 12.24 -7.63 9.67
CA PHE A 13 12.53 -8.90 9.00
C PHE A 13 12.07 -8.90 7.53
N ALA A 14 10.89 -8.36 7.24
CA ALA A 14 10.39 -8.23 5.87
C ALA A 14 11.26 -7.27 5.04
N VAL A 15 11.68 -6.15 5.61
CA VAL A 15 12.62 -5.20 5.00
C VAL A 15 13.96 -5.91 4.73
N LEU A 16 14.49 -6.65 5.70
CA LEU A 16 15.75 -7.37 5.55
C LEU A 16 15.67 -8.44 4.46
N ALA A 17 14.59 -9.22 4.39
CA ALA A 17 14.39 -10.24 3.36
C ALA A 17 14.29 -9.64 1.94
N VAL A 18 13.66 -8.47 1.80
CA VAL A 18 13.59 -7.74 0.53
C VAL A 18 14.95 -7.14 0.16
N VAL A 19 15.66 -6.55 1.13
CA VAL A 19 16.99 -5.95 0.91
C VAL A 19 18.05 -7.01 0.59
N THR A 20 17.96 -8.19 1.19
CA THR A 20 18.90 -9.31 0.95
C THR A 20 18.60 -10.09 -0.33
N GLY A 21 17.44 -9.88 -0.97
CA GLY A 21 17.14 -10.41 -2.30
C GLY A 21 16.97 -11.93 -2.37
N VAL A 22 16.62 -12.58 -1.26
CA VAL A 22 16.42 -14.04 -1.26
C VAL A 22 15.22 -14.38 -2.16
N ARG A 23 15.42 -15.24 -3.17
CA ARG A 23 14.44 -15.51 -4.24
C ARG A 23 13.00 -15.82 -3.76
N PRO A 24 12.77 -16.70 -2.76
CA PRO A 24 11.43 -16.92 -2.22
C PRO A 24 10.78 -15.67 -1.65
N GLY A 25 11.58 -14.80 -1.02
CA GLY A 25 11.12 -13.52 -0.47
C GLY A 25 10.68 -12.54 -1.56
N LEU A 26 11.40 -12.50 -2.69
CA LEU A 26 11.07 -11.63 -3.83
C LEU A 26 9.78 -12.07 -4.54
N PHE A 27 9.56 -13.38 -4.71
CA PHE A 27 8.31 -13.89 -5.25
C PHE A 27 7.12 -13.53 -4.35
N ALA A 28 7.22 -13.85 -3.05
CA ALA A 28 6.17 -13.53 -2.09
C ALA A 28 5.89 -12.02 -2.02
N HIS A 29 6.94 -11.19 -2.06
CA HIS A 29 6.85 -9.74 -2.12
C HIS A 29 6.02 -9.27 -3.32
N ALA A 30 6.33 -9.77 -4.53
CA ALA A 30 5.59 -9.42 -5.73
C ALA A 30 4.11 -9.83 -5.64
N MET A 31 3.84 -11.05 -5.16
CA MET A 31 2.46 -11.55 -4.99
C MET A 31 1.65 -10.71 -4.00
N ILE A 32 2.24 -10.35 -2.86
CA ILE A 32 1.61 -9.43 -1.90
C ILE A 32 1.36 -8.07 -2.56
N GLY A 33 2.30 -7.58 -3.37
CA GLY A 33 2.13 -6.37 -4.18
C GLY A 33 0.86 -6.45 -5.03
N PHE A 34 0.69 -7.50 -5.84
CA PHE A 34 -0.49 -7.65 -6.70
C PHE A 34 -1.79 -7.77 -5.90
N LEU A 35 -1.81 -8.53 -4.80
CA LEU A 35 -2.96 -8.61 -3.91
C LEU A 35 -3.39 -7.22 -3.40
N LEU A 36 -2.43 -6.35 -3.13
CA LEU A 36 -2.67 -5.02 -2.58
C LEU A 36 -3.07 -3.98 -3.63
N VAL A 37 -2.85 -4.21 -4.93
CA VAL A 37 -3.15 -3.23 -5.98
C VAL A 37 -4.61 -2.75 -5.92
N PRO A 38 -5.65 -3.62 -5.92
CA PRO A 38 -7.02 -3.11 -5.93
C PRO A 38 -7.45 -2.41 -4.63
N PRO A 39 -7.17 -2.94 -3.42
CA PRO A 39 -7.41 -2.20 -2.18
C PRO A 39 -6.68 -0.86 -2.12
N LEU A 40 -5.47 -0.79 -2.68
CA LEU A 40 -4.70 0.44 -2.79
C LEU A 40 -5.38 1.45 -3.71
N LEU A 41 -5.84 1.04 -4.89
CA LEU A 41 -6.59 1.91 -5.80
C LEU A 41 -7.86 2.45 -5.14
N LEU A 42 -8.59 1.61 -4.38
CA LEU A 42 -9.74 2.06 -3.59
C LEU A 42 -9.33 3.09 -2.53
N LYS A 43 -8.19 2.89 -1.85
CA LYS A 43 -7.66 3.83 -0.86
C LYS A 43 -7.29 5.16 -1.51
N LEU A 44 -6.55 5.14 -2.61
CA LEU A 44 -6.13 6.34 -3.35
C LEU A 44 -7.33 7.09 -3.91
N GLY A 45 -8.31 6.41 -4.49
CA GLY A 45 -9.56 7.01 -4.96
C GLY A 45 -10.36 7.66 -3.83
N SER A 46 -10.47 7.00 -2.68
CA SER A 46 -11.17 7.54 -1.50
C SER A 46 -10.48 8.80 -0.95
N VAL A 47 -9.14 8.77 -0.83
CA VAL A 47 -8.36 9.93 -0.35
C VAL A 47 -8.40 11.07 -1.37
N GLY A 48 -8.27 10.78 -2.66
CA GLY A 48 -8.37 11.76 -3.75
C GLY A 48 -9.74 12.42 -3.78
N TYR A 49 -10.81 11.64 -3.67
CA TYR A 49 -12.18 12.16 -3.56
C TYR A 49 -12.31 13.11 -2.35
N ARG A 50 -11.87 12.70 -1.16
CA ARG A 50 -11.89 13.53 0.05
C ARG A 50 -11.09 14.82 -0.12
N PHE A 51 -9.92 14.75 -0.76
CA PHE A 51 -9.10 15.90 -1.08
C PHE A 51 -9.86 16.90 -1.96
N VAL A 52 -10.41 16.44 -3.09
CA VAL A 52 -11.18 17.27 -4.02
C VAL A 52 -12.38 17.91 -3.31
N ARG A 53 -13.14 17.15 -2.51
CA ARG A 53 -14.29 17.69 -1.77
C ARG A 53 -13.88 18.71 -0.71
N TYR A 54 -12.78 18.49 0.00
CA TYR A 54 -12.28 19.41 1.01
C TYR A 54 -11.85 20.74 0.39
N TYR A 55 -11.02 20.71 -0.65
CA TYR A 55 -10.53 21.92 -1.33
C TYR A 55 -11.57 22.59 -2.22
N GLY A 56 -12.55 21.83 -2.72
CA GLY A 56 -13.73 22.35 -3.41
C GLY A 56 -14.76 23.01 -2.48
N GLY A 57 -14.49 23.09 -1.18
CA GLY A 57 -15.31 23.87 -0.25
C GLY A 57 -16.50 23.13 0.39
N ALA A 58 -16.65 21.81 0.17
CA ALA A 58 -17.79 21.08 0.70
C ALA A 58 -17.82 21.09 2.24
N MET A 59 -18.89 21.65 2.83
CA MET A 59 -19.00 21.90 4.27
C MET A 59 -18.76 20.65 5.12
N ALA A 60 -19.35 19.51 4.73
CA ALA A 60 -19.21 18.23 5.43
C ALA A 60 -17.74 17.77 5.57
N TYR A 61 -16.85 18.15 4.64
CA TYR A 61 -15.43 17.80 4.70
C TYR A 61 -14.61 18.86 5.46
N ARG A 62 -14.99 20.13 5.34
CA ARG A 62 -14.30 21.24 6.04
C ARG A 62 -14.54 21.23 7.54
N GLN A 63 -15.68 20.75 8.00
CA GLN A 63 -15.99 20.60 9.43
C GLN A 63 -15.01 19.69 10.17
N ALA A 64 -14.31 18.78 9.48
CA ALA A 64 -13.28 17.94 10.07
C ALA A 64 -12.00 18.70 10.48
N GLY A 65 -11.91 19.99 10.12
CA GLY A 65 -10.77 20.86 10.39
C GLY A 65 -9.60 20.65 9.42
N PRO A 66 -8.66 21.60 9.36
CA PRO A 66 -7.49 21.50 8.50
C PRO A 66 -6.55 20.38 8.97
N PRO A 67 -5.94 19.61 8.03
CA PRO A 67 -4.85 18.70 8.37
C PRO A 67 -3.67 19.49 8.95
N ALA A 68 -2.92 18.88 9.86
CA ALA A 68 -1.68 19.47 10.35
C ALA A 68 -0.76 19.82 9.15
N PRO A 69 -0.15 21.02 9.08
CA PRO A 69 0.53 21.50 7.87
C PRO A 69 1.59 20.55 7.31
N VAL A 70 2.38 19.90 8.17
CA VAL A 70 3.38 18.91 7.74
C VAL A 70 2.73 17.68 7.10
N LEU A 71 1.67 17.14 7.71
CA LEU A 71 0.95 15.97 7.20
C LEU A 71 0.20 16.29 5.90
N ARG A 72 -0.16 17.55 5.68
CA ARG A 72 -0.79 18.04 4.45
C ARG A 72 0.13 17.92 3.24
N TRP A 73 1.44 18.14 3.41
CA TRP A 73 2.44 17.94 2.37
C TRP A 73 2.93 16.50 2.27
N LEU A 74 2.98 15.80 3.40
CA LEU A 74 3.35 14.38 3.42
C LEU A 74 2.35 13.51 2.65
N ALA A 75 1.06 13.81 2.72
CA ALA A 75 0.01 13.05 2.05
C ALA A 75 0.19 12.95 0.51
N PRO A 76 0.30 14.05 -0.26
CA PRO A 76 0.51 13.97 -1.70
C PRO A 76 1.85 13.32 -2.06
N ALA A 77 2.93 13.59 -1.30
CA ALA A 77 4.21 12.91 -1.50
C ALA A 77 4.08 11.39 -1.33
N LEU A 78 3.36 10.94 -0.30
CA LEU A 78 3.10 9.53 -0.05
C LEU A 78 2.26 8.89 -1.16
N VAL A 79 1.28 9.60 -1.73
CA VAL A 79 0.51 9.13 -2.89
C VAL A 79 1.44 8.92 -4.10
N VAL A 80 2.29 9.90 -4.42
CA VAL A 80 3.24 9.80 -5.54
C VAL A 80 4.21 8.63 -5.32
N LEU A 81 4.82 8.55 -4.14
CA LEU A 81 5.76 7.46 -3.79
C LEU A 81 5.09 6.09 -3.88
N THR A 82 3.83 5.98 -3.46
CA THR A 82 3.04 4.75 -3.56
C THR A 82 2.82 4.35 -5.03
N VAL A 83 2.43 5.31 -5.88
CA VAL A 83 2.25 5.04 -7.31
C VAL A 83 3.56 4.62 -7.97
N VAL A 84 4.67 5.33 -7.69
CA VAL A 84 6.00 5.00 -8.22
C VAL A 84 6.45 3.61 -7.77
N LEU A 85 6.30 3.30 -6.48
CA LEU A 85 6.69 2.00 -5.93
C LEU A 85 5.95 0.85 -6.61
N PHE A 86 4.63 0.97 -6.78
CA PHE A 86 3.84 -0.07 -7.44
C PHE A 86 4.10 -0.12 -8.96
N ALA A 87 4.21 1.02 -9.64
CA ALA A 87 4.50 1.05 -11.07
C ALA A 87 5.85 0.40 -11.40
N THR A 88 6.89 0.74 -10.65
CA THR A 88 8.23 0.13 -10.82
C THR A 88 8.24 -1.35 -10.45
N GLY A 89 7.47 -1.79 -9.43
CA GLY A 89 7.37 -3.21 -9.08
C GLY A 89 6.64 -4.04 -10.13
N ILE A 90 5.57 -3.48 -10.72
CA ILE A 90 4.81 -4.11 -11.81
C ILE A 90 5.67 -4.20 -13.08
N GLU A 91 6.42 -3.13 -13.40
CA GLU A 91 7.37 -3.13 -14.52
C GLU A 91 8.40 -4.26 -14.38
N LEU A 92 9.05 -4.35 -13.22
CA LEU A 92 10.05 -5.39 -12.94
C LEU A 92 9.45 -6.79 -13.04
N TRP A 93 8.21 -7.00 -12.57
CA TRP A 93 7.55 -8.29 -12.68
C TRP A 93 7.28 -8.69 -14.13
N LEU A 94 6.73 -7.77 -14.93
CA LEU A 94 6.28 -8.05 -16.29
C LEU A 94 7.42 -8.10 -17.31
N PHE A 95 8.46 -7.31 -17.11
CA PHE A 95 9.52 -7.10 -18.09
C PHE A 95 10.91 -7.51 -17.59
N GLY A 96 11.06 -7.83 -16.30
CA GLY A 96 12.35 -8.16 -15.71
C GLY A 96 13.32 -6.98 -15.85
N PHE A 97 14.49 -7.26 -16.44
CA PHE A 97 15.51 -6.22 -16.71
C PHE A 97 15.54 -5.78 -18.17
N ARG A 98 14.50 -6.08 -18.96
CA ARG A 98 14.44 -5.75 -20.39
C ARG A 98 14.63 -4.27 -20.67
N TYR A 99 14.11 -3.40 -19.80
CA TYR A 99 14.23 -1.95 -19.91
C TYR A 99 15.34 -1.35 -19.03
N GLY A 100 16.23 -2.21 -18.51
CA GLY A 100 17.45 -1.85 -17.78
C GLY A 100 17.38 -2.10 -16.27
N GLU A 101 18.54 -2.30 -15.65
CA GLU A 101 18.65 -2.61 -14.22
C GLU A 101 18.28 -1.42 -13.31
N GLN A 102 18.27 -0.20 -13.86
CA GLN A 102 17.91 1.01 -13.13
C GLN A 102 16.51 0.95 -12.52
N TRP A 103 15.58 0.18 -13.09
CA TRP A 103 14.24 -0.01 -12.53
C TRP A 103 14.29 -0.62 -11.12
N ALA A 104 15.20 -1.55 -10.86
CA ALA A 104 15.40 -2.11 -9.53
C ALA A 104 16.00 -1.08 -8.56
N THR A 105 16.91 -0.22 -9.06
CA THR A 105 17.47 0.89 -8.27
C THR A 105 16.38 1.90 -7.90
N TRP A 106 15.55 2.31 -8.86
CA TRP A 106 14.43 3.22 -8.63
C TRP A 106 13.38 2.63 -7.69
N HIS A 107 13.05 1.35 -7.85
CA HIS A 107 12.13 0.65 -6.96
C HIS A 107 12.65 0.64 -5.51
N LYS A 108 13.94 0.30 -5.31
CA LYS A 108 14.59 0.34 -3.99
C LYS A 108 14.63 1.76 -3.40
N ALA A 109 14.96 2.76 -4.20
CA ALA A 109 15.00 4.16 -3.75
C ALA A 109 13.59 4.66 -3.35
N ALA A 110 12.59 4.40 -4.20
CA ALA A 110 11.20 4.71 -3.91
C ALA A 110 10.71 3.98 -2.65
N PHE A 111 11.08 2.71 -2.46
CA PHE A 111 10.76 1.94 -1.26
C PHE A 111 11.31 2.62 0.01
N VAL A 112 12.59 3.01 0.02
CA VAL A 112 13.19 3.67 1.19
C VAL A 112 12.46 4.97 1.54
N LEU A 113 12.24 5.84 0.54
CA LEU A 113 11.55 7.11 0.75
C LEU A 113 10.10 6.89 1.20
N TRP A 114 9.40 5.95 0.55
CA TRP A 114 8.04 5.57 0.89
C TRP A 114 7.96 5.01 2.31
N PHE A 115 8.90 4.15 2.71
CA PHE A 115 8.96 3.51 4.01
C PHE A 115 9.14 4.53 5.14
N LEU A 116 10.01 5.51 4.94
CA LEU A 116 10.18 6.62 5.89
C LEU A 116 8.90 7.45 5.98
N ALA A 117 8.32 7.83 4.84
CA ALA A 117 7.10 8.65 4.78
C ALA A 117 5.89 7.94 5.40
N ILE A 118 5.66 6.66 5.10
CA ILE A 118 4.54 5.88 5.66
C ILE A 118 4.74 5.65 7.15
N THR A 119 5.98 5.46 7.63
CA THR A 119 6.26 5.32 9.06
C THR A 119 5.85 6.57 9.83
N VAL A 120 6.26 7.75 9.35
CA VAL A 120 5.84 9.04 9.94
C VAL A 120 4.32 9.20 9.88
N HIS A 121 3.71 8.90 8.72
CA HIS A 121 2.27 8.99 8.52
C HIS A 121 1.49 8.09 9.50
N VAL A 122 1.86 6.82 9.60
CA VAL A 122 1.22 5.85 10.49
C VAL A 122 1.41 6.26 11.94
N ALA A 123 2.62 6.64 12.36
CA ALA A 123 2.88 7.10 13.71
C ALA A 123 1.99 8.29 14.11
N ALA A 124 1.83 9.27 13.21
CA ALA A 124 0.99 10.44 13.44
C ALA A 124 -0.52 10.10 13.56
N TYR A 125 -0.99 9.08 12.85
CA TYR A 125 -2.42 8.73 12.79
C TYR A 125 -2.81 7.47 13.58
N LEU A 126 -1.87 6.76 14.21
CA LEU A 126 -2.11 5.45 14.82
C LEU A 126 -3.22 5.50 15.87
N ARG A 127 -3.09 6.39 16.87
CA ARG A 127 -4.05 6.52 17.98
C ARG A 127 -5.42 6.96 17.49
N ARG A 128 -5.46 7.96 16.61
CA ARG A 128 -6.71 8.49 16.03
C ARG A 128 -7.44 7.42 15.22
N SER A 129 -6.71 6.68 14.39
CA SER A 129 -7.28 5.63 13.55
C SER A 129 -7.84 4.49 14.40
N ALA A 130 -7.10 4.04 15.43
CA ALA A 130 -7.58 3.01 16.34
C ALA A 130 -8.86 3.44 17.08
N ALA A 131 -8.90 4.68 17.59
CA ALA A 131 -10.08 5.20 18.28
C ALA A 131 -11.31 5.26 17.35
N LEU A 132 -11.14 5.73 16.12
CA LEU A 132 -12.23 5.82 15.14
C LEU A 132 -12.74 4.44 14.71
N THR A 133 -11.85 3.47 14.49
CA THR A 133 -12.24 2.09 14.16
C THR A 133 -13.01 1.43 15.30
N LEU A 134 -12.56 1.63 16.54
CA LEU A 134 -13.26 1.12 17.73
C LEU A 134 -14.64 1.77 17.91
N ALA A 135 -14.76 3.07 17.64
CA ALA A 135 -16.04 3.78 17.69
C ALA A 135 -17.01 3.27 16.60
N ASP A 136 -16.54 3.08 15.37
CA ASP A 136 -17.34 2.56 14.25
C ASP A 136 -17.86 1.14 14.57
N TRP A 137 -17.02 0.29 15.17
CA TRP A 137 -17.42 -1.06 15.59
C TRP A 137 -18.52 -1.07 16.66
N ARG A 138 -18.51 -0.09 17.57
CA ARG A 138 -19.50 -0.01 18.65
C ARG A 138 -20.84 0.56 18.19
N VAL A 139 -20.83 1.55 17.31
CA VAL A 139 -22.01 2.36 17.00
C VAL A 139 -22.58 2.09 15.59
N HIS A 140 -21.87 1.31 14.75
CA HIS A 140 -22.28 0.95 13.38
C HIS A 140 -22.75 2.16 12.57
N LEU A 141 -21.81 3.02 12.17
CA LEU A 141 -22.15 4.26 11.46
C LEU A 141 -22.82 3.97 10.10
N PRO A 142 -23.72 4.85 9.63
CA PRO A 142 -24.30 4.76 8.30
C PRO A 142 -23.23 4.52 7.21
N GLY A 143 -23.55 3.62 6.27
CA GLY A 143 -22.64 3.24 5.19
C GLY A 143 -21.52 2.27 5.58
N ALA A 144 -21.52 1.69 6.78
CA ALA A 144 -20.54 0.67 7.18
C ALA A 144 -20.55 -0.54 6.23
N LEU A 145 -21.73 -1.06 5.88
CA LEU A 145 -21.87 -2.18 4.94
C LEU A 145 -21.27 -1.88 3.57
N ALA A 146 -21.52 -0.68 3.02
CA ALA A 146 -20.93 -0.29 1.73
C ALA A 146 -19.41 -0.21 1.81
N ARG A 147 -18.84 0.33 2.89
CA ARG A 147 -17.38 0.38 3.11
C ARG A 147 -16.79 -1.03 3.21
N GLN A 148 -17.43 -1.91 3.98
CA GLN A 148 -17.01 -3.31 4.14
C GLN A 148 -17.08 -4.06 2.82
N ALA A 149 -18.18 -3.92 2.07
CA ALA A 149 -18.33 -4.51 0.75
C ALA A 149 -17.24 -4.05 -0.22
N LEU A 150 -16.92 -2.76 -0.27
CA LEU A 150 -15.82 -2.25 -1.10
C LEU A 150 -14.46 -2.85 -0.72
N ILE A 151 -14.19 -3.01 0.58
CA ILE A 151 -12.95 -3.66 1.05
C ILE A 151 -12.91 -5.12 0.61
N VAL A 152 -14.00 -5.87 0.83
CA VAL A 152 -14.11 -7.29 0.43
C VAL A 152 -13.94 -7.44 -1.08
N VAL A 153 -14.65 -6.64 -1.87
CA VAL A 153 -14.52 -6.61 -3.34
C VAL A 153 -13.09 -6.30 -3.75
N GLY A 154 -12.46 -5.30 -3.13
CA GLY A 154 -11.05 -4.97 -3.37
C GLY A 154 -10.11 -6.15 -3.10
N LEU A 155 -10.31 -6.87 -2.00
CA LEU A 155 -9.51 -8.04 -1.67
C LEU A 155 -9.74 -9.20 -2.65
N VAL A 156 -11.00 -9.46 -3.03
CA VAL A 156 -11.35 -10.50 -4.03
C VAL A 156 -10.70 -10.18 -5.38
N LEU A 157 -10.78 -8.92 -5.83
CA LEU A 157 -10.09 -8.47 -7.04
C LEU A 157 -8.58 -8.61 -6.92
N GLY A 158 -8.02 -8.38 -5.72
CA GLY A 158 -6.59 -8.57 -5.46
C GLY A 158 -6.18 -10.03 -5.56
N VAL A 159 -6.96 -10.95 -5.02
CA VAL A 159 -6.74 -12.40 -5.15
C VAL A 159 -6.84 -12.82 -6.61
N ALA A 160 -7.85 -12.35 -7.34
CA ALA A 160 -7.99 -12.63 -8.77
C ALA A 160 -6.78 -12.12 -9.57
N LEU A 161 -6.31 -10.90 -9.28
CA LEU A 161 -5.13 -10.33 -9.93
C LEU A 161 -3.86 -11.13 -9.63
N LEU A 162 -3.64 -11.50 -8.36
CA LEU A 162 -2.53 -12.36 -7.97
C LEU A 162 -2.55 -13.68 -8.74
N ILE A 163 -3.70 -14.37 -8.80
CA ILE A 163 -3.85 -15.63 -9.52
C ILE A 163 -3.53 -15.44 -11.01
N ALA A 164 -4.00 -14.35 -11.61
CA ALA A 164 -3.72 -14.01 -13.01
C ALA A 164 -2.23 -13.76 -13.29
N MET A 165 -1.43 -13.40 -12.26
CA MET A 165 0.01 -13.18 -12.38
C MET A 165 0.86 -14.45 -12.20
N LEU A 166 0.33 -15.53 -11.64
CA LEU A 166 1.05 -16.79 -11.45
C LEU A 166 1.66 -17.41 -12.73
N PRO A 167 1.00 -17.40 -13.91
CA PRO A 167 1.59 -17.97 -15.12
C PRO A 167 2.67 -17.09 -15.76
N PHE A 168 2.85 -15.84 -15.32
CA PHE A 168 3.86 -14.95 -15.89
C PHE A 168 5.26 -15.37 -15.43
N ARG A 169 6.12 -15.66 -16.41
CA ARG A 169 7.54 -15.94 -16.15
C ARG A 169 8.28 -14.62 -15.92
N SER A 170 8.80 -14.46 -14.72
CA SER A 170 9.67 -13.33 -14.36
C SER A 170 10.99 -13.84 -13.75
N PRO A 171 12.07 -13.04 -13.77
CA PRO A 171 13.32 -13.39 -13.07
C PRO A 171 13.13 -13.62 -11.55
N PHE A 172 12.00 -13.18 -11.01
CA PHE A 172 11.65 -13.26 -9.59
C PHE A 172 10.65 -14.40 -9.30
N SER A 173 10.10 -15.03 -10.33
CA SER A 173 9.26 -16.21 -10.21
C SER A 173 10.10 -17.44 -9.87
N PHE A 174 9.52 -18.37 -9.11
CA PHE A 174 10.09 -19.71 -9.08
C PHE A 174 10.02 -20.28 -10.49
N ALA A 175 11.12 -20.79 -11.02
CA ALA A 175 11.05 -21.71 -12.13
C ALA A 175 10.27 -22.93 -11.62
N LEU A 176 8.97 -22.99 -11.89
CA LEU A 176 8.25 -24.25 -11.88
C LEU A 176 8.96 -25.09 -12.93
N GLY A 177 9.77 -26.03 -12.47
CA GLY A 177 10.49 -26.95 -13.33
C GLY A 177 9.52 -27.52 -14.34
N ALA A 178 9.83 -27.34 -15.61
CA ALA A 178 9.22 -28.15 -16.65
C ALA A 178 9.59 -29.61 -16.31
N GLY A 179 8.59 -30.37 -15.87
CA GLY A 179 8.57 -31.81 -16.07
C GLY A 179 8.26 -32.10 -17.53
#